data_AF-A0A8J5IIQ5-F1
#
_entry.id   AF-A0A8J5IIQ5-F1
#
_cell.length_a   1.000
_cell.length_b   1.000
_cell.length_c   1.000
_cell.angle_alpha   90.00
_cell.angle_beta   90.00
_cell.angle_gamma   90.00
#
_symmetry.space_group_name_H-M   'P 1'
#
loop_
_entity.id
_entity.type
_entity.pdbx_description
1 polymer ?
#
loop_
_entity_poly.entity_id
_entity_poly.type
_entity_poly.pdbx_seq_one_letter_code
_entity_poly.pdbx_strand_id
1 'polypeptide(L)'
;MKHAVSRRFIESDRVGEGIFSGMDTNETAWVSIRPLNDGSKSRTLMEFCSRQVPVPYLTASTTDPAVKDFQKMMEDAVAENAQTVADKLEKLLRADVAVMPSPEYDLSTVR
;
A
#
# COMPACT_ATOMS: atom_id res chain seq x y z
N MET A 1 -7.17 19.80 2.54
CA MET A 1 -6.83 18.36 2.48
C MET A 1 -7.10 17.91 1.05
N LYS A 2 -6.10 17.38 0.32
CA LYS A 2 -6.29 16.87 -1.05
C LYS A 2 -6.45 15.35 -0.96
N HIS A 3 -7.57 14.83 -1.45
CA HIS A 3 -7.80 13.39 -1.58
C HIS A 3 -7.49 12.99 -3.03
N ALA A 4 -6.65 11.99 -3.21
CA ALA A 4 -6.36 11.42 -4.52
C ALA A 4 -6.90 9.99 -4.57
N VAL A 5 -7.66 9.68 -5.61
CA VAL A 5 -8.14 8.32 -5.90
C VAL A 5 -7.50 7.89 -7.20
N SER A 6 -6.73 6.82 -7.18
CA SER A 6 -6.14 6.21 -8.37
C SER A 6 -6.67 4.79 -8.51
N ARG A 7 -6.99 4.39 -9.74
CA ARG A 7 -7.38 3.02 -10.08
C ARG A 7 -6.37 2.49 -11.10
N ARG A 8 -5.72 1.38 -10.79
CA ARG A 8 -4.82 0.68 -11.70
C ARG A 8 -5.50 -0.59 -12.18
N PHE A 9 -5.56 -0.78 -13.48
CA PHE A 9 -6.08 -1.98 -14.12
C PHE A 9 -4.96 -2.57 -14.97
N ILE A 10 -4.55 -3.79 -14.67
CA ILE A 10 -3.55 -4.53 -15.45
C ILE A 10 -4.21 -5.84 -15.88
N GLU A 11 -4.48 -5.96 -17.17
CA GLU A 11 -5.17 -7.13 -17.72
C GLU A 11 -4.27 -8.37 -17.77
N SER A 12 -2.96 -8.19 -17.86
CA SER A 12 -1.98 -9.28 -17.92
C SER A 12 -1.81 -10.07 -16.62
N ASP A 13 -2.28 -9.55 -15.47
CA ASP A 13 -2.08 -10.16 -14.15
C ASP A 13 -3.29 -11.01 -13.70
N ARG A 14 -4.26 -11.25 -14.58
CA ARG A 14 -5.59 -11.78 -14.23
C ARG A 14 -5.67 -13.28 -14.05
N VAL A 15 -4.65 -14.03 -14.45
CA VAL A 15 -4.68 -15.49 -14.37
C VAL A 15 -3.37 -15.99 -13.80
N GLY A 16 -3.46 -16.72 -12.69
CA GLY A 16 -2.33 -17.43 -12.13
C GLY A 16 -1.73 -18.39 -13.15
N GLU A 17 -0.43 -18.66 -13.01
CA GLU A 17 0.31 -19.60 -13.85
C GLU A 17 0.71 -20.84 -13.04
N GLY A 18 1.16 -21.90 -13.72
CA GLY A 18 1.65 -23.12 -13.07
C GLY A 18 0.59 -23.81 -12.20
N ILE A 19 0.88 -23.99 -10.91
CA ILE A 19 -0.05 -24.62 -9.95
C ILE A 19 -1.30 -23.78 -9.69
N PHE A 20 -1.29 -22.50 -10.07
CA PHE A 20 -2.42 -21.58 -9.96
C PHE A 20 -3.08 -21.30 -11.31
N SER A 21 -2.77 -22.12 -12.34
CA SER A 21 -3.35 -21.97 -13.68
C SER A 21 -4.88 -21.89 -13.64
N GLY A 22 -5.44 -20.79 -14.16
CA GLY A 22 -6.88 -20.56 -14.15
C GLY A 22 -7.45 -19.94 -12.86
N MET A 23 -6.61 -19.56 -11.89
CA MET A 23 -7.02 -18.77 -10.73
C MET A 23 -7.00 -17.28 -11.06
N ASP A 24 -8.09 -16.58 -10.78
CA ASP A 24 -8.17 -15.12 -10.78
C ASP A 24 -8.38 -14.63 -9.33
N THR A 25 -8.22 -13.33 -9.09
CA THR A 25 -8.56 -12.71 -7.81
C THR A 25 -9.50 -11.54 -8.01
N ASN A 26 -10.63 -11.59 -7.31
CA ASN A 26 -11.45 -10.41 -7.11
C ASN A 26 -10.89 -9.60 -5.94
N GLU A 27 -10.08 -8.60 -6.26
CA GLU A 27 -9.45 -7.71 -5.28
C GLU A 27 -10.21 -6.37 -5.15
N THR A 28 -10.36 -5.92 -3.91
CA THR A 28 -10.74 -4.55 -3.60
C THR A 28 -9.86 -4.05 -2.47
N ALA A 29 -9.17 -2.92 -2.67
CA ALA A 29 -8.29 -2.35 -1.66
C ALA A 29 -8.49 -0.83 -1.52
N TRP A 30 -8.22 -0.33 -0.32
CA TRP A 30 -8.11 1.09 -0.03
C TRP A 30 -6.86 1.38 0.79
N VAL A 31 -6.35 2.60 0.60
CA VAL A 31 -5.24 3.15 1.36
C VAL A 31 -5.61 4.54 1.85
N SER A 32 -5.31 4.83 3.10
CA SER A 32 -5.43 6.16 3.70
C SER A 32 -4.07 6.60 4.23
N ILE A 33 -3.60 7.75 3.78
CA ILE A 33 -2.36 8.37 4.24
C ILE A 33 -2.72 9.73 4.79
N ARG A 34 -2.41 9.96 6.07
CA ARG A 34 -2.73 11.23 6.74
C ARG A 34 -1.65 11.66 7.72
N PRO A 35 -1.44 12.97 7.89
CA PRO A 35 -0.65 13.48 8.99
C PRO A 35 -1.27 13.10 10.33
N LEU A 36 -0.44 12.75 11.29
CA LEU A 36 -0.77 12.53 12.70
C LEU A 36 0.04 13.54 13.52
N ASN A 37 -0.66 14.53 14.08
CA ASN A 37 -0.08 15.55 14.93
C ASN A 37 -0.37 15.21 16.40
N ASP A 38 0.63 14.68 17.12
CA ASP A 38 0.56 14.39 18.57
C ASP A 38 1.29 15.45 19.42
N GLY A 39 1.35 16.69 18.91
CA GLY A 39 1.94 17.83 19.60
C GLY A 39 3.42 18.00 19.35
N SER A 40 4.26 17.01 19.67
CA SER A 40 5.73 17.14 19.56
C SER A 40 6.37 16.45 18.36
N LYS A 41 5.68 15.52 17.69
CA LYS A 41 6.21 14.82 16.52
C LYS A 41 5.23 14.90 15.35
N SER A 42 5.73 15.34 14.20
CA SER A 42 5.03 15.17 12.93
C SER A 42 5.17 13.71 12.52
N ARG A 43 4.10 12.93 12.62
CA ARG A 43 4.06 11.53 12.20
C ARG A 43 3.12 11.39 11.01
N THR A 44 3.33 10.37 10.18
CA THR A 44 2.36 9.99 9.14
C THR A 44 1.72 8.67 9.57
N LEU A 45 0.40 8.63 9.54
CA LEU A 45 -0.36 7.39 9.69
C LEU A 45 -0.75 6.89 8.30
N MET A 46 -0.43 5.62 8.05
CA MET A 46 -0.81 4.92 6.84
C MET A 46 -1.62 3.69 7.20
N GLU A 47 -2.80 3.60 6.61
CA GLU A 47 -3.77 2.52 6.83
C GLU A 47 -4.01 1.84 5.49
N PHE A 48 -3.81 0.53 5.45
CA PHE A 48 -4.08 -0.31 4.28
C PHE A 48 -5.14 -1.33 4.63
N CYS A 49 -6.06 -1.54 3.70
CA CYS A 49 -7.02 -2.62 3.80
C CYS A 49 -7.27 -3.18 2.42
N SER A 50 -7.07 -4.47 2.27
CA SER A 50 -7.41 -5.22 1.06
C SER A 50 -8.36 -6.35 1.42
N ARG A 51 -9.26 -6.63 0.48
CA ARG A 51 -10.07 -7.85 0.44
C ARG A 51 -9.75 -8.52 -0.86
N GLN A 52 -9.22 -9.73 -0.78
CA GLN A 52 -8.88 -10.56 -1.93
C GLN A 52 -9.69 -11.85 -1.83
N VAL A 53 -10.42 -12.16 -2.89
CA VAL A 53 -11.18 -13.41 -2.99
C VAL A 53 -10.71 -14.15 -4.23
N PRO A 54 -10.09 -15.33 -4.07
CA PRO A 54 -9.78 -16.20 -5.19
C PRO A 54 -11.04 -16.56 -5.97
N VAL A 55 -10.98 -16.47 -7.30
CA VAL A 55 -12.05 -16.83 -8.23
C VAL A 55 -11.51 -17.93 -9.14
N PRO A 56 -11.80 -19.20 -8.85
CA PRO A 56 -11.39 -20.29 -9.72
C PRO A 56 -12.25 -20.29 -11.00
N TYR A 57 -11.63 -20.10 -12.17
CA TYR A 57 -12.34 -20.14 -13.47
C TYR A 57 -12.43 -21.54 -14.07
N LEU A 58 -11.49 -22.44 -13.72
CA LEU A 58 -11.39 -23.77 -14.30
C LEU A 58 -11.18 -24.82 -13.20
N THR A 59 -12.24 -25.56 -12.87
CA THR A 59 -12.25 -26.88 -12.19
C THR A 59 -11.82 -27.00 -10.72
N ALA A 60 -11.20 -25.99 -10.10
CA ALA A 60 -10.86 -26.09 -8.68
C ALA A 60 -12.12 -25.95 -7.80
N SER A 61 -12.43 -27.01 -7.04
CA SER A 61 -13.38 -26.89 -5.92
C SER A 61 -12.87 -25.79 -4.97
N THR A 62 -13.76 -25.04 -4.31
CA THR A 62 -13.35 -24.05 -3.28
C THR A 62 -12.60 -24.68 -2.09
N THR A 63 -12.56 -26.02 -2.03
CA THR A 63 -11.84 -26.84 -1.06
C THR A 63 -10.48 -27.34 -1.55
N ASP A 64 -10.08 -27.02 -2.77
CA ASP A 64 -8.79 -27.41 -3.33
C ASP A 64 -7.64 -26.77 -2.51
N PRO A 65 -6.64 -27.54 -2.06
CA PRO A 65 -5.44 -27.01 -1.40
C PRO A 65 -4.79 -25.84 -2.16
N ALA A 66 -4.80 -25.88 -3.49
CA ALA A 66 -4.24 -24.82 -4.33
C ALA A 66 -4.94 -23.46 -4.12
N VAL A 67 -6.25 -23.44 -3.79
CA VAL A 67 -6.98 -22.20 -3.48
C VAL A 67 -6.48 -21.58 -2.18
N LYS A 68 -6.17 -22.40 -1.18
CA LYS A 68 -5.64 -21.92 0.11
C LYS A 68 -4.22 -21.42 -0.02
N ASP A 69 -3.39 -22.13 -0.77
CA ASP A 69 -2.00 -21.71 -1.03
C ASP A 69 -1.97 -20.42 -1.84
N PHE A 70 -2.88 -20.29 -2.81
CA PHE A 70 -3.06 -19.06 -3.57
C PHE A 70 -3.51 -17.89 -2.69
N GLN A 71 -4.52 -18.10 -1.83
CA GLN A 71 -4.96 -17.07 -0.88
C GLN A 71 -3.83 -16.62 0.03
N LYS A 72 -3.05 -17.56 0.58
CA LYS A 72 -1.93 -17.24 1.44
C LYS A 72 -0.85 -16.45 0.71
N MET A 73 -0.50 -16.86 -0.50
CA MET A 73 0.47 -16.14 -1.34
C MET A 73 0.02 -14.69 -1.60
N MET A 74 -1.27 -14.48 -1.85
CA MET A 74 -1.85 -13.16 -2.03
C MET A 74 -1.80 -12.30 -0.75
N GLU A 75 -2.09 -12.88 0.41
CA GLU A 75 -1.96 -12.23 1.73
C GLU A 75 -0.51 -11.79 2.01
N ASP A 76 0.45 -12.68 1.74
CA ASP A 76 1.88 -12.40 1.89
C ASP A 76 2.32 -11.26 0.95
N ALA A 77 1.89 -11.30 -0.31
CA ALA A 77 2.20 -10.25 -1.30
C ALA A 77 1.65 -8.87 -0.89
N VAL A 78 0.46 -8.81 -0.28
CA VAL A 78 -0.09 -7.55 0.26
C VAL A 78 0.78 -7.01 1.37
N ALA A 79 1.21 -7.87 2.31
CA ALA A 79 2.04 -7.46 3.43
C ALA A 79 3.39 -6.90 2.95
N GLU A 80 4.04 -7.59 2.01
CA GLU A 80 5.29 -7.14 1.38
C GLU A 80 5.13 -5.81 0.65
N ASN A 81 4.02 -5.64 -0.09
CA ASN A 81 3.76 -4.41 -0.81
C ASN A 81 3.48 -3.24 0.14
N ALA A 82 2.72 -3.47 1.22
CA ALA A 82 2.46 -2.46 2.25
C ALA A 82 3.77 -1.97 2.89
N GLN A 83 4.69 -2.89 3.22
CA GLN A 83 6.02 -2.54 3.73
C GLN A 83 6.84 -1.74 2.70
N THR A 84 6.84 -2.18 1.43
CA THR A 84 7.56 -1.50 0.34
C THR A 84 7.05 -0.07 0.14
N VAL A 85 5.73 0.14 0.19
CA VAL A 85 5.12 1.47 0.08
C VAL A 85 5.51 2.35 1.29
N ALA A 86 5.51 1.79 2.51
CA ALA A 86 5.94 2.50 3.70
C ALA A 86 7.40 2.96 3.61
N ASP A 87 8.31 2.07 3.21
CA ASP A 87 9.73 2.38 3.08
C ASP A 87 10.00 3.45 2.01
N LYS A 88 9.31 3.36 0.86
CA LYS A 88 9.42 4.36 -0.21
C LYS A 88 8.89 5.72 0.24
N LEU A 89 7.75 5.74 0.94
CA LEU A 89 7.18 6.98 1.46
C LEU A 89 8.09 7.61 2.51
N GLU A 90 8.67 6.83 3.41
CA GLU A 90 9.63 7.33 4.41
C GLU A 90 10.85 7.99 3.74
N LYS A 91 11.41 7.34 2.70
CA LYS A 91 12.55 7.89 1.95
C LYS A 91 12.19 9.22 1.28
N LEU A 92 11.02 9.32 0.66
CA LEU A 92 10.55 10.56 0.03
C LEU A 92 10.37 11.68 1.07
N LEU A 93 9.72 11.38 2.20
CA LEU A 93 9.50 12.36 3.26
C LEU A 93 10.82 12.87 3.88
N ARG A 94 11.83 11.99 4.03
CA ARG A 94 13.17 12.40 4.51
C ARG A 94 13.90 13.28 3.51
N ALA A 95 13.80 12.99 2.21
CA ALA A 95 14.41 13.79 1.15
C ALA A 95 13.83 15.22 1.13
N ASP A 96 12.52 15.36 1.28
CA ASP A 96 11.86 16.68 1.33
C ASP A 96 12.29 17.52 2.53
N VAL A 97 12.47 16.90 3.71
CA VAL A 97 12.95 17.60 4.92
C VAL A 97 14.38 18.12 4.75
N ALA A 98 15.24 17.38 4.05
CA ALA A 98 16.64 17.79 3.83
C ALA A 98 16.80 19.01 2.89
N VAL A 99 15.75 19.37 2.15
CA VAL A 99 15.75 20.51 1.21
C VAL A 99 15.17 21.79 1.83
N MET A 100 14.61 21.72 3.05
CA MET A 100 14.10 22.90 3.74
C MET A 100 15.27 23.72 4.31
N PRO A 101 15.51 24.98 3.85
CA PRO A 101 16.49 25.84 4.48
C PRO A 101 16.06 26.16 5.91
N SER A 102 17.01 26.08 6.85
CA SER A 102 16.85 26.53 8.24
C SER A 102 16.15 27.90 8.28
N PRO A 103 15.11 28.11 9.10
CA PRO A 103 14.61 29.45 9.34
C PRO A 103 15.73 30.24 10.05
N GLU A 104 16.33 31.20 9.35
CA GLU A 104 17.12 32.24 9.98
C GLU A 104 16.18 32.99 10.94
N TYR A 105 16.38 32.81 12.24
CA TYR A 105 15.75 33.65 13.24
C TYR A 105 16.44 35.03 13.21
N ASP A 106 15.86 35.98 12.48
CA ASP A 106 16.25 37.37 12.56
C ASP A 106 15.74 37.97 13.89
N LEU A 107 16.64 38.13 14.85
CA LEU A 107 16.39 38.77 16.15
C LEU A 107 16.46 40.31 16.09
N SER A 108 16.42 40.94 14.90
CA SER A 108 16.55 42.40 14.79
C SER A 108 15.28 43.22 15.06
N THR A 109 14.14 42.61 15.42
CA THR A 109 12.92 43.35 15.77
C THR A 109 12.45 43.06 17.19
N VAL A 110 13.19 43.54 18.18
CA VAL A 110 12.62 43.99 19.45
C VAL A 110 13.18 45.40 19.69
N ARG A 111 12.33 46.39 19.45
CA ARG A 111 12.58 47.80 19.83
C ARG A 111 12.40 47.97 21.34
#